data_AF-A0A1W9ZUT1-F1
#
_entry.id   AF-A0A1W9ZUT1-F1
#
_cell.length_a   1.000
_cell.length_b   1.000
_cell.length_c   1.000
_cell.angle_alpha   90.00
_cell.angle_beta   90.00
_cell.angle_gamma   90.00
#
_symmetry.space_group_name_H-M   'P 1'
#
loop_
_entity.id
_entity.type
_entity.pdbx_description
1 polymer ?
#
loop_
_entity_poly.entity_id
_entity_poly.type
_entity_poly.pdbx_seq_one_letter_code
_entity_poly.pdbx_strand_id
1 'polypeptide(L)'
;MGFGNRGDGNIGGGNRGNGNFGFGNVGISNGDDNSNIGSGNTGSFNRGSGNTGEHNWGFGNTGTGNIGFGNTGNGNIGIGLTGDHQFGIGGLNTGSGNIGFGNSGSGNIGFFNSGSNNVGVFNSGFHNVGFEISGTNNTGFQTTGGTCTGFWNSDLEATGIGNSASEVTGAFNSARYTTGFFNSASHDDLAGQVTGSFNSGRWDSGYFNSGEGNTGFFNAGAGNTGFGNSGNTNTGGFNSGNVNTGFGSTSNGPGVSSGFGNTGIRNSGVGNLSEYPASLSGHSGFFHR
;
A
#
# COMPACT_ATOMS: atom_id res chain seq x y z
N MET A 1 -50.66 -12.87 36.51
CA MET A 1 -51.55 -13.82 35.78
C MET A 1 -50.76 -15.08 35.44
N GLY A 2 -51.25 -16.27 35.78
CA GLY A 2 -50.59 -17.57 35.51
C GLY A 2 -49.89 -18.19 36.72
N PHE A 3 -49.33 -19.40 36.55
CA PHE A 3 -48.94 -20.29 37.65
C PHE A 3 -47.45 -20.24 38.02
N GLY A 4 -47.13 -20.42 39.30
CA GLY A 4 -45.75 -20.58 39.78
C GLY A 4 -44.88 -19.32 39.73
N ASN A 5 -45.49 -18.13 39.71
CA ASN A 5 -44.78 -16.85 39.71
C ASN A 5 -44.45 -16.40 41.16
N ARG A 6 -43.26 -15.80 41.37
CA ARG A 6 -42.83 -15.17 42.63
C ARG A 6 -42.40 -13.73 42.36
N GLY A 7 -43.17 -12.76 42.85
CA GLY A 7 -43.01 -11.32 42.58
C GLY A 7 -44.24 -10.74 41.88
N ASP A 8 -44.24 -9.42 41.67
CA ASP A 8 -45.40 -8.65 41.21
C ASP A 8 -45.43 -8.46 39.68
N GLY A 9 -46.61 -8.18 39.12
CA GLY A 9 -46.76 -7.80 37.71
C GLY A 9 -46.45 -8.89 36.66
N ASN A 10 -46.20 -10.14 37.06
CA ASN A 10 -45.84 -11.22 36.14
C ASN A 10 -47.04 -11.74 35.32
N ILE A 11 -46.85 -11.99 34.03
CA ILE A 11 -47.80 -12.62 33.10
C ILE A 11 -47.15 -13.86 32.47
N GLY A 12 -47.75 -15.03 32.66
CA GLY A 12 -47.21 -16.32 32.21
C GLY A 12 -46.89 -17.24 33.39
N GLY A 13 -45.85 -18.07 33.28
CA GLY A 13 -45.60 -19.13 34.28
C GLY A 13 -44.15 -19.31 34.72
N GLY A 14 -43.95 -19.64 35.99
CA GLY A 14 -42.63 -19.98 36.55
C GLY A 14 -41.66 -18.80 36.66
N ASN A 15 -42.14 -17.56 36.66
CA ASN A 15 -41.27 -16.37 36.73
C ASN A 15 -40.88 -16.03 38.18
N ARG A 16 -39.63 -15.59 38.40
CA ARG A 16 -39.15 -15.05 39.69
C ARG A 16 -38.70 -13.59 39.46
N GLY A 17 -39.13 -12.64 40.29
CA GLY A 17 -38.92 -11.20 40.09
C GLY A 17 -40.18 -10.49 39.59
N ASN A 18 -40.08 -9.20 39.28
CA ASN A 18 -41.22 -8.35 38.94
C ASN A 18 -41.35 -8.06 37.43
N GLY A 19 -42.58 -7.92 36.93
CA GLY A 19 -42.90 -7.38 35.60
C GLY A 19 -42.60 -8.30 34.40
N ASN A 20 -42.33 -9.60 34.60
CA ASN A 20 -41.96 -10.48 33.50
C ASN A 20 -43.17 -10.93 32.67
N PHE A 21 -43.00 -11.01 31.35
CA PHE A 21 -43.97 -11.57 30.40
C PHE A 21 -43.40 -12.84 29.73
N GLY A 22 -44.05 -13.98 29.95
CA GLY A 22 -43.67 -15.28 29.37
C GLY A 22 -43.32 -16.32 30.44
N PHE A 23 -42.35 -17.19 30.16
CA PHE A 23 -42.13 -18.39 30.97
C PHE A 23 -40.71 -18.52 31.53
N GLY A 24 -40.60 -18.85 32.82
CA GLY A 24 -39.32 -19.22 33.44
C GLY A 24 -38.29 -18.09 33.51
N ASN A 25 -38.71 -16.82 33.48
CA ASN A 25 -37.79 -15.70 33.60
C ASN A 25 -37.40 -15.48 35.07
N VAL A 26 -36.13 -15.18 35.33
CA VAL A 26 -35.55 -14.95 36.66
C VAL A 26 -34.92 -13.56 36.70
N GLY A 27 -35.60 -12.63 37.36
CA GLY A 27 -35.11 -11.29 37.65
C GLY A 27 -33.93 -11.27 38.62
N ILE A 28 -33.20 -10.15 38.61
CA ILE A 28 -32.21 -9.84 39.64
C ILE A 28 -33.00 -9.51 40.93
N SER A 29 -32.62 -10.14 42.04
CA SER A 29 -33.37 -10.13 43.31
C SER A 29 -33.86 -8.74 43.73
N ASN A 30 -35.14 -8.64 44.11
CA ASN A 30 -35.82 -7.48 44.72
C ASN A 30 -35.62 -6.11 44.04
N GLY A 31 -35.13 -6.08 42.79
CA GLY A 31 -35.11 -4.86 41.99
C GLY A 31 -36.48 -4.56 41.39
N ASP A 32 -36.80 -3.27 41.29
CA ASP A 32 -37.98 -2.80 40.59
C ASP A 32 -37.88 -3.15 39.09
N ASP A 33 -38.97 -3.68 38.53
CA ASP A 33 -39.21 -3.84 37.09
C ASP A 33 -38.18 -4.62 36.24
N ASN A 34 -37.91 -5.89 36.59
CA ASN A 34 -37.07 -6.78 35.75
C ASN A 34 -37.57 -6.92 34.30
N SER A 35 -38.88 -6.81 34.05
CA SER A 35 -39.47 -6.58 32.71
C SER A 35 -38.96 -7.48 31.57
N ASN A 36 -38.59 -8.74 31.85
CA ASN A 36 -38.14 -9.65 30.80
C ASN A 36 -39.34 -10.09 29.96
N ILE A 37 -39.17 -10.13 28.64
CA ILE A 37 -40.19 -10.57 27.68
C ILE A 37 -39.68 -11.81 26.94
N GLY A 38 -40.43 -12.90 27.03
CA GLY A 38 -40.13 -14.18 26.41
C GLY A 38 -39.83 -15.25 27.46
N SER A 39 -38.83 -16.11 27.22
CA SER A 39 -38.67 -17.33 28.02
C SER A 39 -37.25 -17.57 28.54
N GLY A 40 -37.13 -18.01 29.79
CA GLY A 40 -35.86 -18.46 30.36
C GLY A 40 -34.79 -17.38 30.46
N ASN A 41 -35.17 -16.10 30.48
CA ASN A 41 -34.20 -15.01 30.64
C ASN A 41 -33.82 -14.84 32.11
N THR A 42 -32.54 -14.65 32.40
CA THR A 42 -32.01 -14.35 33.73
C THR A 42 -31.43 -12.94 33.75
N GLY A 43 -31.93 -12.06 34.61
CA GLY A 43 -31.53 -10.65 34.70
C GLY A 43 -32.69 -9.70 34.41
N SER A 44 -32.45 -8.57 33.74
CA SER A 44 -33.45 -7.50 33.55
C SER A 44 -33.58 -7.05 32.09
N PHE A 45 -34.76 -6.56 31.68
CA PHE A 45 -35.06 -5.97 30.38
C PHE A 45 -34.66 -6.80 29.15
N ASN A 46 -34.53 -8.12 29.28
CA ASN A 46 -34.20 -8.98 28.15
C ASN A 46 -35.45 -9.28 27.32
N ARG A 47 -35.32 -9.25 25.99
CA ARG A 47 -36.36 -9.62 25.03
C ARG A 47 -35.91 -10.82 24.21
N GLY A 48 -36.66 -11.91 24.28
CA GLY A 48 -36.41 -13.15 23.55
C GLY A 48 -36.24 -14.32 24.50
N SER A 49 -35.26 -15.21 24.26
CA SER A 49 -35.15 -16.45 25.03
C SER A 49 -33.74 -16.77 25.50
N GLY A 50 -33.62 -17.24 26.74
CA GLY A 50 -32.37 -17.77 27.28
C GLY A 50 -31.26 -16.73 27.44
N ASN A 51 -31.59 -15.44 27.52
CA ASN A 51 -30.58 -14.40 27.72
C ASN A 51 -30.20 -14.30 29.20
N THR A 52 -28.93 -14.03 29.50
CA THR A 52 -28.39 -13.81 30.84
C THR A 52 -27.75 -12.43 30.93
N GLY A 53 -28.16 -11.59 31.89
CA GLY A 53 -27.70 -10.21 32.04
C GLY A 53 -28.80 -9.20 31.74
N GLU A 54 -28.48 -8.06 31.12
CA GLU A 54 -29.43 -6.94 30.97
C GLU A 54 -29.62 -6.46 29.52
N HIS A 55 -30.82 -6.02 29.17
CA HIS A 55 -31.12 -5.34 27.90
C HIS A 55 -30.75 -6.15 26.63
N ASN A 56 -30.67 -7.47 26.69
CA ASN A 56 -30.35 -8.28 25.51
C ASN A 56 -31.61 -8.52 24.65
N TRP A 57 -31.49 -8.37 23.34
CA TRP A 57 -32.54 -8.70 22.37
C TRP A 57 -32.12 -9.88 21.50
N GLY A 58 -32.75 -11.03 21.71
CA GLY A 58 -32.61 -12.21 20.85
C GLY A 58 -32.51 -13.49 21.66
N PHE A 59 -31.60 -14.39 21.30
CA PHE A 59 -31.55 -15.74 21.86
C PHE A 59 -30.18 -16.06 22.44
N GLY A 60 -30.13 -16.52 23.69
CA GLY A 60 -28.92 -17.08 24.28
C GLY A 60 -27.78 -16.08 24.49
N ASN A 61 -28.04 -14.78 24.56
CA ASN A 61 -27.00 -13.79 24.79
C ASN A 61 -26.62 -13.70 26.28
N THR A 62 -25.34 -13.53 26.58
CA THR A 62 -24.81 -13.36 27.94
C THR A 62 -24.06 -12.03 28.06
N GLY A 63 -24.45 -11.18 29.01
CA GLY A 63 -23.88 -9.85 29.24
C GLY A 63 -24.92 -8.74 29.07
N THR A 64 -24.52 -7.55 28.59
CA THR A 64 -25.42 -6.40 28.51
C THR A 64 -25.61 -5.87 27.08
N GLY A 65 -26.83 -5.55 26.70
CA GLY A 65 -27.12 -4.80 25.46
C GLY A 65 -26.78 -5.54 24.16
N ASN A 66 -26.75 -6.87 24.14
CA ASN A 66 -26.47 -7.62 22.92
C ASN A 66 -27.74 -7.81 22.06
N ILE A 67 -27.61 -7.73 20.74
CA ILE A 67 -28.66 -8.00 19.76
C ILE A 67 -28.27 -9.20 18.89
N GLY A 68 -29.10 -10.25 18.86
CA GLY A 68 -28.91 -11.42 18.00
C GLY A 68 -28.83 -12.74 18.77
N PHE A 69 -27.92 -13.64 18.37
CA PHE A 69 -27.92 -15.04 18.83
C PHE A 69 -26.60 -15.43 19.47
N GLY A 70 -26.60 -15.89 20.71
CA GLY A 70 -25.43 -16.53 21.33
C GLY A 70 -24.22 -15.60 21.53
N ASN A 71 -24.43 -14.30 21.70
CA ASN A 71 -23.34 -13.35 21.94
C ASN A 71 -22.96 -13.31 23.43
N THR A 72 -21.67 -13.32 23.74
CA THR A 72 -21.11 -13.21 25.10
C THR A 72 -20.26 -11.95 25.23
N GLY A 73 -20.60 -11.06 26.16
CA GLY A 73 -19.98 -9.75 26.37
C GLY A 73 -21.01 -8.61 26.29
N ASN A 74 -20.60 -7.39 25.95
CA ASN A 74 -21.45 -6.20 25.99
C ASN A 74 -21.57 -5.52 24.63
N GLY A 75 -22.79 -5.09 24.26
CA GLY A 75 -23.03 -4.26 23.08
C GLY A 75 -22.77 -4.95 21.74
N ASN A 76 -22.82 -6.28 21.67
CA ASN A 76 -22.59 -7.01 20.41
C ASN A 76 -23.85 -7.09 19.56
N ILE A 77 -23.73 -6.99 18.23
CA ILE A 77 -24.82 -7.16 17.27
C ILE A 77 -24.45 -8.26 16.28
N GLY A 78 -25.03 -9.45 16.43
CA GLY A 78 -24.58 -10.60 15.62
C GLY A 78 -24.96 -11.99 16.09
N ILE A 79 -24.22 -12.98 15.62
CA ILE A 79 -24.41 -14.40 15.93
C ILE A 79 -23.10 -14.97 16.50
N GLY A 80 -23.06 -15.46 17.74
CA GLY A 80 -21.94 -16.24 18.28
C GLY A 80 -20.70 -15.42 18.65
N LEU A 81 -20.83 -14.11 18.85
CA LEU A 81 -19.71 -13.22 19.18
C LEU A 81 -19.23 -13.42 20.62
N THR A 82 -17.92 -13.33 20.89
CA THR A 82 -17.35 -13.33 22.25
C THR A 82 -16.44 -12.12 22.43
N GLY A 83 -16.73 -11.21 23.36
CA GLY A 83 -16.05 -9.91 23.57
C GLY A 83 -17.04 -8.75 23.58
N ASP A 84 -16.57 -7.50 23.51
CA ASP A 84 -17.42 -6.30 23.60
C ASP A 84 -17.46 -5.49 22.30
N HIS A 85 -18.61 -4.87 22.01
CA HIS A 85 -18.89 -3.96 20.88
C HIS A 85 -18.60 -4.54 19.49
N GLN A 86 -18.83 -5.84 19.30
CA GLN A 86 -18.61 -6.50 18.01
C GLN A 86 -19.86 -6.46 17.13
N PHE A 87 -19.64 -6.47 15.81
CA PHE A 87 -20.69 -6.62 14.80
C PHE A 87 -20.32 -7.74 13.83
N GLY A 88 -21.18 -8.76 13.68
CA GLY A 88 -20.98 -9.83 12.68
C GLY A 88 -21.40 -11.24 13.12
N ILE A 89 -20.70 -12.26 12.61
CA ILE A 89 -20.91 -13.67 12.97
C ILE A 89 -19.63 -14.19 13.61
N GLY A 90 -19.69 -14.51 14.90
CA GLY A 90 -18.61 -15.06 15.69
C GLY A 90 -18.23 -16.49 15.30
N GLY A 91 -17.00 -16.85 15.66
CA GLY A 91 -16.27 -17.98 15.09
C GLY A 91 -15.53 -17.63 13.79
N LEU A 92 -15.86 -16.51 13.13
CA LEU A 92 -15.23 -16.08 11.88
C LEU A 92 -14.38 -14.82 12.07
N ASN A 93 -14.54 -14.09 13.18
CA ASN A 93 -13.57 -13.07 13.59
C ASN A 93 -12.80 -13.55 14.83
N THR A 94 -11.48 -13.35 14.86
CA THR A 94 -10.60 -13.64 16.01
C THR A 94 -9.82 -12.39 16.42
N GLY A 95 -9.60 -12.20 17.73
CA GLY A 95 -8.99 -10.98 18.28
C GLY A 95 -10.02 -9.93 18.73
N SER A 96 -9.71 -8.63 18.64
CA SER A 96 -10.52 -7.56 19.30
C SER A 96 -10.89 -6.39 18.37
N GLY A 97 -12.09 -5.84 18.53
CA GLY A 97 -12.51 -4.63 17.81
C GLY A 97 -12.62 -4.78 16.28
N ASN A 98 -12.72 -6.01 15.76
CA ASN A 98 -12.92 -6.25 14.34
C ASN A 98 -14.40 -6.05 13.96
N ILE A 99 -14.65 -5.41 12.81
CA ILE A 99 -15.99 -5.17 12.25
C ILE A 99 -16.07 -5.88 10.90
N GLY A 100 -17.07 -6.75 10.70
CA GLY A 100 -17.27 -7.49 9.45
C GLY A 100 -17.10 -9.01 9.63
N PHE A 101 -16.40 -9.68 8.71
CA PHE A 101 -16.36 -11.15 8.66
C PHE A 101 -14.97 -11.68 8.31
N GLY A 102 -14.51 -12.76 8.95
CA GLY A 102 -13.25 -13.41 8.58
C GLY A 102 -11.99 -12.72 9.12
N ASN A 103 -12.11 -11.69 9.95
CA ASN A 103 -10.99 -10.86 10.37
C ASN A 103 -10.23 -11.46 11.55
N SER A 104 -8.90 -11.42 11.54
CA SER A 104 -8.01 -11.91 12.60
C SER A 104 -7.08 -10.79 13.09
N GLY A 105 -6.96 -10.61 14.40
CA GLY A 105 -6.14 -9.57 15.01
C GLY A 105 -6.99 -8.44 15.58
N SER A 106 -6.60 -7.17 15.40
CA SER A 106 -7.25 -6.05 16.09
C SER A 106 -7.71 -4.90 15.19
N GLY A 107 -8.92 -4.38 15.43
CA GLY A 107 -9.38 -3.13 14.80
C GLY A 107 -9.56 -3.21 13.28
N ASN A 108 -9.68 -4.40 12.69
CA ASN A 108 -9.86 -4.53 11.24
C ASN A 108 -11.32 -4.32 10.85
N ILE A 109 -11.56 -3.64 9.72
CA ILE A 109 -12.90 -3.37 9.18
C ILE A 109 -13.01 -3.99 7.79
N GLY A 110 -14.01 -4.83 7.57
CA GLY A 110 -14.29 -5.46 6.27
C GLY A 110 -14.19 -6.99 6.32
N PHE A 111 -13.53 -7.59 5.34
CA PHE A 111 -13.57 -9.04 5.13
C PHE A 111 -12.18 -9.68 5.09
N PHE A 112 -11.98 -10.74 5.87
CA PHE A 112 -10.78 -11.59 5.79
C PHE A 112 -9.44 -10.86 5.98
N ASN A 113 -9.43 -9.79 6.77
CA ASN A 113 -8.21 -9.06 7.07
C ASN A 113 -7.44 -9.73 8.22
N SER A 114 -6.12 -9.67 8.21
CA SER A 114 -5.25 -10.19 9.28
C SER A 114 -4.27 -9.12 9.78
N GLY A 115 -4.01 -9.09 11.09
CA GLY A 115 -3.14 -8.09 11.70
C GLY A 115 -3.96 -6.97 12.33
N SER A 116 -3.56 -5.71 12.15
CA SER A 116 -4.14 -4.59 12.89
C SER A 116 -4.55 -3.40 12.02
N ASN A 117 -5.71 -2.82 12.33
CA ASN A 117 -6.21 -1.57 11.75
C ASN A 117 -6.34 -1.58 10.21
N ASN A 118 -6.54 -2.75 9.60
CA ASN A 118 -6.76 -2.82 8.15
C ASN A 118 -8.21 -2.55 7.81
N VAL A 119 -8.46 -1.82 6.72
CA VAL A 119 -9.80 -1.53 6.19
C VAL A 119 -9.92 -2.07 4.77
N GLY A 120 -10.89 -2.94 4.52
CA GLY A 120 -11.16 -3.50 3.20
C GLY A 120 -11.18 -5.02 3.20
N VAL A 121 -10.54 -5.66 2.23
CA VAL A 121 -10.69 -7.10 1.99
C VAL A 121 -9.34 -7.78 1.77
N PHE A 122 -9.12 -8.92 2.42
CA PHE A 122 -7.89 -9.72 2.29
C PHE A 122 -6.59 -8.94 2.58
N ASN A 123 -6.65 -7.92 3.43
CA ASN A 123 -5.46 -7.17 3.81
C ASN A 123 -4.72 -7.86 4.96
N SER A 124 -3.39 -7.84 4.95
CA SER A 124 -2.54 -8.40 6.00
C SER A 124 -1.51 -7.39 6.50
N GLY A 125 -1.19 -7.38 7.80
CA GLY A 125 -0.22 -6.47 8.38
C GLY A 125 -0.87 -5.31 9.13
N PHE A 126 -0.38 -4.08 8.96
CA PHE A 126 -0.77 -2.93 9.77
C PHE A 126 -1.29 -1.75 8.93
N HIS A 127 -2.49 -1.24 9.26
CA HIS A 127 -3.02 0.02 8.72
C HIS A 127 -3.11 0.06 7.19
N ASN A 128 -3.49 -1.05 6.56
CA ASN A 128 -3.69 -1.10 5.12
C ASN A 128 -5.15 -0.81 4.74
N VAL A 129 -5.36 -0.02 3.68
CA VAL A 129 -6.70 0.35 3.18
C VAL A 129 -6.88 -0.08 1.73
N GLY A 130 -7.75 -1.06 1.48
CA GLY A 130 -8.05 -1.50 0.11
C GLY A 130 -8.25 -3.01 -0.02
N PHE A 131 -7.74 -3.61 -1.10
CA PHE A 131 -7.97 -5.01 -1.43
C PHE A 131 -6.67 -5.77 -1.69
N GLU A 132 -6.51 -6.94 -1.06
CA GLU A 132 -5.35 -7.83 -1.22
C GLU A 132 -4.01 -7.14 -0.94
N ILE A 133 -3.96 -6.31 0.11
CA ILE A 133 -2.77 -5.54 0.49
C ILE A 133 -1.99 -6.26 1.59
N SER A 134 -0.66 -6.25 1.53
CA SER A 134 0.20 -6.72 2.63
C SER A 134 1.19 -5.66 3.10
N GLY A 135 1.68 -5.77 4.32
CA GLY A 135 2.72 -4.87 4.86
C GLY A 135 2.16 -3.77 5.76
N THR A 136 2.67 -2.53 5.64
CA THR A 136 2.36 -1.46 6.60
C THR A 136 1.96 -0.14 5.92
N ASN A 137 0.87 0.49 6.34
CA ASN A 137 0.43 1.82 5.88
C ASN A 137 0.23 1.92 4.35
N ASN A 138 -0.23 0.84 3.71
CA ASN A 138 -0.44 0.82 2.26
C ASN A 138 -1.90 1.13 1.91
N THR A 139 -2.16 1.82 0.79
CA THR A 139 -3.51 2.10 0.29
C THR A 139 -3.66 1.71 -1.18
N GLY A 140 -4.69 0.96 -1.55
CA GLY A 140 -5.02 0.67 -2.95
C GLY A 140 -5.40 -0.78 -3.25
N PHE A 141 -4.74 -1.41 -4.22
CA PHE A 141 -5.11 -2.75 -4.70
C PHE A 141 -3.88 -3.60 -5.00
N GLN A 142 -3.81 -4.78 -4.39
CA GLN A 142 -2.71 -5.74 -4.59
C GLN A 142 -1.33 -5.10 -4.39
N THR A 143 -1.19 -4.25 -3.36
CA THR A 143 0.07 -3.60 -3.00
C THR A 143 0.75 -4.31 -1.84
N THR A 144 2.08 -4.30 -1.81
CA THR A 144 2.89 -4.85 -0.72
C THR A 144 4.02 -3.88 -0.33
N GLY A 145 4.67 -4.13 0.80
CA GLY A 145 5.75 -3.30 1.34
C GLY A 145 5.27 -2.28 2.37
N GLY A 146 5.62 -1.00 2.27
CA GLY A 146 5.19 -0.03 3.27
C GLY A 146 5.09 1.42 2.82
N THR A 147 4.06 2.14 3.28
CA THR A 147 3.75 3.52 2.87
C THR A 147 3.54 3.65 1.35
N CYS A 148 2.93 2.63 0.74
CA CYS A 148 2.68 2.57 -0.69
C CYS A 148 1.24 2.94 -1.06
N THR A 149 1.04 3.64 -2.16
CA THR A 149 -0.30 3.98 -2.67
C THR A 149 -0.50 3.59 -4.15
N GLY A 150 -1.65 3.03 -4.49
CA GLY A 150 -2.03 2.69 -5.88
C GLY A 150 -2.20 1.20 -6.14
N PHE A 151 -1.65 0.70 -7.25
CA PHE A 151 -1.91 -0.67 -7.73
C PHE A 151 -0.60 -1.43 -7.89
N TRP A 152 -0.52 -2.69 -7.44
CA TRP A 152 0.61 -3.58 -7.74
C TRP A 152 2.00 -3.08 -7.37
N ASN A 153 2.12 -2.06 -6.52
CA ASN A 153 3.41 -1.63 -6.02
C ASN A 153 3.94 -2.68 -5.03
N SER A 154 5.22 -3.00 -5.15
CA SER A 154 6.00 -3.76 -4.20
C SER A 154 7.19 -2.92 -3.74
N ASP A 155 7.61 -3.13 -2.48
CA ASP A 155 8.65 -2.38 -1.76
C ASP A 155 8.12 -1.14 -1.01
N LEU A 156 9.01 -0.27 -0.50
CA LEU A 156 8.70 0.83 0.42
C LEU A 156 8.49 2.18 -0.30
N GLU A 157 7.58 3.03 0.16
CA GLU A 157 7.41 4.42 -0.30
C GLU A 157 7.18 4.55 -1.82
N ALA A 158 6.29 3.71 -2.37
CA ALA A 158 5.95 3.73 -3.79
C ALA A 158 4.53 4.26 -4.05
N THR A 159 4.38 5.19 -4.99
CA THR A 159 3.09 5.71 -5.46
C THR A 159 2.88 5.46 -6.95
N GLY A 160 1.72 4.92 -7.32
CA GLY A 160 1.31 4.72 -8.71
C GLY A 160 1.03 3.25 -9.03
N ILE A 161 1.62 2.71 -10.10
CA ILE A 161 1.22 1.40 -10.65
C ILE A 161 2.43 0.49 -10.89
N GLY A 162 2.46 -0.69 -10.27
CA GLY A 162 3.40 -1.76 -10.65
C GLY A 162 4.87 -1.42 -10.42
N ASN A 163 5.19 -0.52 -9.49
CA ASN A 163 6.58 -0.23 -9.14
C ASN A 163 7.14 -1.34 -8.23
N SER A 164 8.39 -1.73 -8.40
CA SER A 164 9.02 -2.83 -7.66
C SER A 164 10.30 -2.44 -6.92
N ALA A 165 10.43 -1.16 -6.59
CA ALA A 165 11.57 -0.58 -5.90
C ALA A 165 11.11 0.52 -4.94
N SER A 166 11.97 0.84 -3.97
CA SER A 166 11.64 1.84 -2.95
C SER A 166 11.73 3.29 -3.44
N GLU A 167 10.95 4.20 -2.83
CA GLU A 167 11.01 5.65 -3.06
C GLU A 167 10.70 6.01 -4.53
N VAL A 168 9.56 5.53 -5.03
CA VAL A 168 9.19 5.62 -6.44
C VAL A 168 7.87 6.33 -6.64
N THR A 169 7.77 7.16 -7.68
CA THR A 169 6.49 7.70 -8.16
C THR A 169 6.30 7.46 -9.65
N GLY A 170 5.19 6.86 -10.05
CA GLY A 170 4.82 6.64 -11.45
C GLY A 170 4.44 5.19 -11.72
N ALA A 171 4.87 4.62 -12.85
CA ALA A 171 4.51 3.24 -13.16
C ALA A 171 5.64 2.36 -13.71
N PHE A 172 5.61 1.09 -13.31
CA PHE A 172 6.49 0.03 -13.80
C PHE A 172 7.98 0.35 -13.64
N ASN A 173 8.36 1.09 -12.61
CA ASN A 173 9.76 1.36 -12.32
C ASN A 173 10.31 0.27 -11.38
N SER A 174 11.52 -0.19 -11.67
CA SER A 174 12.28 -1.14 -10.84
C SER A 174 13.57 -0.52 -10.29
N ALA A 175 13.63 0.82 -10.27
CA ALA A 175 14.75 1.60 -9.80
C ALA A 175 14.35 2.40 -8.55
N ARG A 176 15.23 2.49 -7.56
CA ARG A 176 15.01 3.35 -6.38
C ARG A 176 15.07 4.83 -6.75
N TYR A 177 14.52 5.72 -5.93
CA TYR A 177 14.57 7.19 -6.13
C TYR A 177 14.11 7.63 -7.53
N THR A 178 13.07 7.01 -8.04
CA THR A 178 12.72 7.10 -9.45
C THR A 178 11.36 7.74 -9.67
N THR A 179 11.27 8.58 -10.69
CA THR A 179 10.00 9.16 -11.15
C THR A 179 9.72 8.91 -12.63
N GLY A 180 8.47 8.62 -12.95
CA GLY A 180 8.01 8.43 -14.33
C GLY A 180 7.69 6.98 -14.66
N PHE A 181 8.12 6.48 -15.83
CA PHE A 181 7.59 5.23 -16.40
C PHE A 181 8.67 4.29 -16.90
N PHE A 182 8.55 2.99 -16.56
CA PHE A 182 9.39 1.92 -17.14
C PHE A 182 10.90 2.14 -16.96
N ASN A 183 11.33 2.81 -15.89
CA ASN A 183 12.75 2.98 -15.60
C ASN A 183 13.30 1.76 -14.84
N SER A 184 14.57 1.42 -15.07
CA SER A 184 15.28 0.30 -14.44
C SER A 184 16.69 0.74 -14.01
N ALA A 185 17.22 0.18 -12.92
CA ALA A 185 18.54 0.56 -12.40
C ALA A 185 19.14 -0.52 -11.50
N SER A 186 20.47 -0.54 -11.36
CA SER A 186 21.15 -1.39 -10.37
C SER A 186 20.98 -0.85 -8.95
N HIS A 187 20.72 -1.77 -8.04
CA HIS A 187 20.57 -1.53 -6.61
C HIS A 187 21.95 -1.52 -5.94
N ASP A 188 22.74 -0.46 -6.14
CA ASP A 188 24.04 -0.30 -5.47
C ASP A 188 24.07 0.95 -4.58
N ASP A 189 23.37 0.96 -3.44
CA ASP A 189 23.52 1.81 -2.22
C ASP A 189 23.75 3.35 -2.29
N LEU A 190 24.01 3.94 -3.45
CA LEU A 190 24.21 5.36 -3.71
C LEU A 190 23.04 5.86 -4.54
N ALA A 191 22.27 6.78 -3.96
CA ALA A 191 21.03 7.33 -4.49
C ALA A 191 21.16 7.92 -5.90
N GLY A 192 21.00 7.06 -6.91
CA GLY A 192 20.90 7.44 -8.31
C GLY A 192 19.47 7.80 -8.67
N GLN A 193 19.11 9.08 -8.66
CA GLN A 193 17.77 9.53 -9.05
C GLN A 193 17.53 9.34 -10.54
N VAL A 194 16.50 8.61 -10.95
CA VAL A 194 16.13 8.45 -12.36
C VAL A 194 14.81 9.16 -12.63
N THR A 195 14.74 9.95 -13.71
CA THR A 195 13.54 10.73 -14.04
C THR A 195 13.17 10.59 -15.51
N GLY A 196 11.88 10.51 -15.81
CA GLY A 196 11.37 10.42 -17.19
C GLY A 196 10.94 9.00 -17.54
N SER A 197 11.34 8.46 -18.69
CA SER A 197 10.84 7.14 -19.10
C SER A 197 11.84 6.25 -19.82
N PHE A 198 11.73 4.95 -19.60
CA PHE A 198 12.54 3.93 -20.28
C PHE A 198 14.06 4.11 -20.08
N ASN A 199 14.49 4.76 -19.00
CA ASN A 199 15.91 4.87 -18.69
C ASN A 199 16.40 3.59 -18.00
N SER A 200 17.64 3.17 -18.28
CA SER A 200 18.29 2.02 -17.67
C SER A 200 19.65 2.40 -17.09
N GLY A 201 19.70 2.65 -15.79
CA GLY A 201 20.90 3.26 -15.22
C GLY A 201 20.64 4.07 -13.97
N ARG A 202 21.51 5.04 -13.69
CA ARG A 202 21.47 5.88 -12.49
C ARG A 202 21.67 7.33 -12.86
N TRP A 203 21.03 8.27 -12.16
CA TRP A 203 21.12 9.72 -12.46
C TRP A 203 20.67 10.11 -13.88
N ASP A 204 19.99 9.21 -14.60
CA ASP A 204 19.50 9.49 -15.94
C ASP A 204 18.21 10.33 -15.90
N SER A 205 18.13 11.33 -16.78
CA SER A 205 16.96 12.20 -16.94
C SER A 205 16.53 12.29 -18.40
N GLY A 206 15.25 12.05 -18.66
CA GLY A 206 14.66 12.12 -20.00
C GLY A 206 14.20 10.75 -20.47
N TYR A 207 14.55 10.35 -21.69
CA TYR A 207 13.96 9.18 -22.33
C TYR A 207 15.00 8.23 -22.94
N PHE A 208 14.84 6.93 -22.70
CA PHE A 208 15.66 5.88 -23.32
C PHE A 208 17.16 6.06 -23.12
N ASN A 209 17.60 6.69 -22.03
CA ASN A 209 19.02 6.77 -21.71
C ASN A 209 19.48 5.48 -21.03
N SER A 210 20.74 5.11 -21.22
CA SER A 210 21.35 3.99 -20.52
C SER A 210 22.73 4.33 -19.95
N GLY A 211 23.00 3.87 -18.73
CA GLY A 211 24.28 4.06 -18.04
C GLY A 211 24.17 4.99 -16.83
N GLU A 212 24.91 6.10 -16.83
CA GLU A 212 25.06 6.94 -15.65
C GLU A 212 25.00 8.44 -15.96
N GLY A 213 24.08 9.18 -15.36
CA GLY A 213 24.09 10.64 -15.39
C GLY A 213 23.79 11.25 -16.77
N ASN A 214 23.08 10.55 -17.64
CA ASN A 214 22.76 11.08 -18.97
C ASN A 214 21.49 11.93 -18.94
N THR A 215 21.46 13.02 -19.70
CA THR A 215 20.30 13.90 -19.83
C THR A 215 19.86 14.03 -21.29
N GLY A 216 18.57 13.82 -21.56
CA GLY A 216 17.99 13.96 -22.89
C GLY A 216 17.43 12.65 -23.42
N PHE A 217 17.78 12.28 -24.66
CA PHE A 217 17.15 11.17 -25.37
C PHE A 217 18.20 10.20 -25.94
N PHE A 218 17.98 8.90 -25.74
CA PHE A 218 18.77 7.84 -26.38
C PHE A 218 20.29 7.92 -26.15
N ASN A 219 20.74 8.52 -25.05
CA ASN A 219 22.16 8.56 -24.74
C ASN A 219 22.60 7.27 -24.04
N ALA A 220 23.81 6.80 -24.33
CA ALA A 220 24.40 5.60 -23.74
C ALA A 220 25.80 5.87 -23.19
N GLY A 221 26.09 5.37 -21.99
CA GLY A 221 27.37 5.59 -21.30
C GLY A 221 27.22 6.56 -20.13
N ALA A 222 28.17 7.47 -19.92
CA ALA A 222 28.20 8.32 -18.74
C ALA A 222 28.22 9.83 -19.01
N GLY A 223 27.33 10.59 -18.37
CA GLY A 223 27.38 12.05 -18.35
C GLY A 223 27.09 12.72 -19.70
N ASN A 224 26.37 12.05 -20.61
CA ASN A 224 26.06 12.63 -21.91
C ASN A 224 24.80 13.52 -21.84
N THR A 225 24.79 14.63 -22.57
CA THR A 225 23.64 15.53 -22.68
C THR A 225 23.23 15.72 -24.14
N GLY A 226 21.94 15.52 -24.45
CA GLY A 226 21.36 15.78 -25.77
C GLY A 226 20.71 14.54 -26.38
N PHE A 227 21.03 14.22 -27.64
CA PHE A 227 20.33 13.18 -28.41
C PHE A 227 21.28 12.13 -29.00
N GLY A 228 21.12 10.86 -28.63
CA GLY A 228 21.78 9.75 -29.31
C GLY A 228 23.30 9.73 -29.18
N ASN A 229 23.86 10.26 -28.09
CA ASN A 229 25.31 10.21 -27.85
C ASN A 229 25.72 8.89 -27.20
N SER A 230 26.89 8.36 -27.56
CA SER A 230 27.49 7.17 -26.94
C SER A 230 28.89 7.46 -26.39
N GLY A 231 29.23 6.85 -25.24
CA GLY A 231 30.51 7.07 -24.55
C GLY A 231 30.36 8.03 -23.37
N ASN A 232 31.33 8.91 -23.13
CA ASN A 232 31.35 9.73 -21.91
C ASN A 232 31.42 11.24 -22.14
N THR A 233 30.63 12.00 -21.37
CA THR A 233 30.71 13.47 -21.30
C THR A 233 30.52 14.15 -22.66
N ASN A 234 29.65 13.61 -23.52
CA ASN A 234 29.33 14.23 -24.79
C ASN A 234 28.14 15.18 -24.67
N THR A 235 28.17 16.31 -25.36
CA THR A 235 27.05 17.26 -25.45
C THR A 235 26.62 17.47 -26.90
N GLY A 236 25.33 17.46 -27.18
CA GLY A 236 24.79 17.66 -28.52
C GLY A 236 24.16 16.40 -29.09
N GLY A 237 24.44 16.03 -30.34
CA GLY A 237 23.75 14.93 -31.02
C GLY A 237 24.65 13.94 -31.73
N PHE A 238 24.36 12.64 -31.61
CA PHE A 238 25.02 11.58 -32.38
C PHE A 238 26.55 11.54 -32.22
N ASN A 239 27.10 12.01 -31.10
CA ASN A 239 28.53 11.91 -30.85
C ASN A 239 28.88 10.51 -30.32
N SER A 240 30.06 10.01 -30.68
CA SER A 240 30.60 8.74 -30.19
C SER A 240 31.97 8.94 -29.56
N GLY A 241 32.16 8.36 -28.38
CA GLY A 241 33.42 8.40 -27.64
C GLY A 241 33.38 9.39 -26.48
N ASN A 242 34.44 10.16 -26.23
CA ASN A 242 34.58 10.97 -25.03
C ASN A 242 34.74 12.47 -25.32
N VAL A 243 34.13 13.32 -24.49
CA VAL A 243 34.36 14.77 -24.44
C VAL A 243 34.06 15.50 -25.77
N ASN A 244 33.05 15.03 -26.51
CA ASN A 244 32.61 15.68 -27.74
C ASN A 244 31.51 16.71 -27.47
N THR A 245 31.50 17.81 -28.22
CA THR A 245 30.42 18.80 -28.22
C THR A 245 29.95 19.05 -29.66
N GLY A 246 28.66 19.17 -29.90
CA GLY A 246 28.11 19.39 -31.24
C GLY A 246 27.50 18.12 -31.83
N PHE A 247 27.67 17.89 -33.13
CA PHE A 247 26.95 16.83 -33.84
C PHE A 247 27.87 15.88 -34.60
N GLY A 248 27.65 14.57 -34.42
CA GLY A 248 28.29 13.53 -35.25
C GLY A 248 29.80 13.42 -35.06
N SER A 249 30.36 13.88 -33.94
CA SER A 249 31.80 13.79 -33.70
C SER A 249 32.19 12.43 -33.13
N THR A 250 33.31 11.87 -33.58
CA THR A 250 33.83 10.56 -33.14
C THR A 250 35.25 10.72 -32.59
N SER A 251 35.40 10.83 -31.27
CA SER A 251 36.73 11.01 -30.65
C SER A 251 36.85 10.25 -29.33
N ASN A 252 38.01 9.65 -29.07
CA ASN A 252 38.24 8.82 -27.90
C ASN A 252 39.51 9.19 -27.10
N GLY A 253 40.00 10.41 -27.24
CA GLY A 253 41.25 10.85 -26.60
C GLY A 253 41.12 12.17 -25.83
N PRO A 254 42.19 12.61 -25.16
CA PRO A 254 42.18 13.79 -24.33
C PRO A 254 42.05 15.08 -25.16
N GLY A 255 40.94 15.77 -24.96
CA GLY A 255 40.67 17.10 -25.52
C GLY A 255 39.30 17.19 -26.17
N VAL A 256 38.69 18.37 -26.08
CA VAL A 256 37.33 18.61 -26.58
C VAL A 256 37.33 18.60 -28.10
N SER A 257 36.45 17.80 -28.71
CA SER A 257 36.13 17.90 -30.13
C SER A 257 34.78 18.62 -30.28
N SER A 258 34.70 19.65 -31.12
CA SER A 258 33.52 20.54 -31.21
C SER A 258 33.05 20.81 -32.64
N GLY A 259 31.75 20.89 -32.90
CA GLY A 259 31.20 21.25 -34.21
C GLY A 259 30.49 20.09 -34.90
N PHE A 260 30.71 19.88 -36.21
CA PHE A 260 29.97 18.91 -37.01
C PHE A 260 30.89 17.87 -37.66
N GLY A 261 30.68 16.58 -37.36
CA GLY A 261 31.28 15.47 -38.09
C GLY A 261 32.80 15.35 -37.95
N ASN A 262 33.38 15.76 -36.82
CA ASN A 262 34.82 15.66 -36.61
C ASN A 262 35.23 14.27 -36.13
N THR A 263 36.35 13.75 -36.61
CA THR A 263 36.92 12.46 -36.18
C THR A 263 38.27 12.70 -35.54
N GLY A 264 38.54 12.10 -34.38
CA GLY A 264 39.78 12.30 -33.64
C GLY A 264 39.75 13.42 -32.60
N ILE A 265 40.90 13.74 -32.03
CA ILE A 265 41.04 14.61 -30.85
C ILE A 265 41.16 16.10 -31.18
N ARG A 266 40.68 16.96 -30.27
CA ARG A 266 40.94 18.42 -30.24
C ARG A 266 40.50 19.18 -31.50
N ASN A 267 39.52 18.67 -32.24
CA ASN A 267 39.04 19.31 -33.46
C ASN A 267 37.94 20.34 -33.18
N SER A 268 37.85 21.38 -34.02
CA SER A 268 36.78 22.37 -33.98
C SER A 268 36.32 22.74 -35.39
N GLY A 269 35.02 22.91 -35.62
CA GLY A 269 34.47 23.24 -36.95
C GLY A 269 33.80 22.06 -37.64
N VAL A 270 34.04 21.84 -38.94
CA VAL A 270 33.29 20.87 -39.74
C VAL A 270 34.20 19.87 -40.44
N GLY A 271 33.99 18.58 -40.21
CA GLY A 271 34.58 17.50 -40.99
C GLY A 271 36.11 17.36 -40.84
N ASN A 272 36.68 17.78 -39.72
CA ASN A 272 38.12 17.69 -39.46
C ASN A 272 38.50 16.29 -38.95
N LEU A 273 39.64 15.78 -39.41
CA LEU A 273 40.20 14.49 -39.02
C LEU A 273 41.52 14.69 -38.28
N SER A 274 41.70 14.05 -37.13
CA SER A 274 42.99 13.94 -36.43
C SER A 274 43.16 12.52 -35.85
N GLU A 275 44.38 12.12 -35.47
CA GLU A 275 44.67 10.76 -34.98
C GLU A 275 45.19 10.78 -33.52
N TYR A 276 44.94 9.71 -32.76
CA TYR A 276 45.49 9.51 -31.42
C TYR A 276 46.46 8.31 -31.40
N PRO A 277 47.67 8.42 -30.82
CA PRO A 277 48.31 9.61 -30.28
C PRO A 277 49.13 10.32 -31.37
N ALA A 278 48.63 11.41 -31.97
CA ALA A 278 49.42 12.16 -32.96
C ALA A 278 49.96 13.48 -32.41
N SER A 279 51.07 13.93 -32.99
CA SER A 279 51.83 15.13 -32.69
C SER A 279 50.97 16.40 -32.53
N LEU A 280 50.58 16.70 -31.29
CA LEU A 280 50.26 18.02 -30.70
C LEU A 280 49.17 18.94 -31.30
N SER A 281 48.66 18.80 -32.52
CA SER A 281 47.68 19.77 -33.06
C SER A 281 46.37 19.14 -33.49
N GLY A 282 45.29 19.47 -32.77
CA GLY A 282 43.95 19.37 -33.34
C GLY A 282 43.73 20.43 -34.40
N HIS A 283 42.71 20.26 -35.24
CA HIS A 283 42.41 21.17 -36.34
C HIS A 283 41.23 22.09 -36.03
N SER A 284 41.24 23.29 -36.62
CA SER A 284 40.12 24.22 -36.62
C SER A 284 39.74 24.60 -38.05
N GLY A 285 38.44 24.72 -38.33
CA GLY A 285 37.93 25.14 -39.65
C GLY A 285 37.14 24.05 -40.37
N PHE A 286 37.31 23.95 -41.69
CA PHE A 286 36.50 23.10 -42.57
C PHE A 286 37.37 22.09 -43.33
N PHE A 287 37.16 20.79 -43.07
CA PHE A 287 37.75 19.67 -43.81
C PHE A 287 39.28 19.54 -43.76
N HIS A 288 39.88 19.85 -42.60
CA HIS A 288 41.30 19.64 -42.34
C HIS A 288 41.58 18.16 -42.02
N ARG A 289 42.79 17.69 -42.36
CA ARG A 289 43.27 16.32 -42.14
C ARG A 289 44.70 16.33 -41.62
#